data_AF-A0A0Q5J817-F1
#
_entry.id   AF-A0A0Q5J817-F1
#
_cell.length_a   1.000
_cell.length_b   1.000
_cell.length_c   1.000
_cell.angle_alpha   90.00
_cell.angle_beta   90.00
_cell.angle_gamma   90.00
#
_symmetry.space_group_name_H-M   'P 1'
#
loop_
_entity.id
_entity.type
_entity.pdbx_description
1 polymer ?
#
loop_
_entity_poly.entity_id
_entity_poly.type
_entity_poly.pdbx_seq_one_letter_code
_entity_poly.pdbx_strand_id
1 'polypeptide(L)' 'MPQHLTLTPVAPEGATLDVALYGATYRLTGEVSGQSVFWFDLSPTYAVDFDRVVAAAVRGEDASLRATV' A
#
# COMPACT_ATOMS: atom_id res chain seq x y z
N MET A 1 -0.73 3.83 26.32
CA MET A 1 -0.59 4.99 25.41
C MET A 1 -0.43 4.42 24.00
N PRO A 2 -1.30 4.76 23.02
CA PRO A 2 -1.18 4.22 21.67
C PRO A 2 -0.01 4.89 20.93
N GLN A 3 0.96 4.09 20.52
CA GLN A 3 2.11 4.57 19.73
C GLN A 3 1.65 4.75 18.27
N HIS A 4 1.89 5.94 17.72
CA HIS A 4 1.51 6.29 16.35
C HIS A 4 2.78 6.29 15.50
N LEU A 5 2.94 5.30 14.62
CA LEU A 5 3.97 5.32 13.57
C LEU A 5 3.34 5.92 12.31
N THR A 6 3.88 7.05 11.85
CA THR A 6 3.53 7.65 10.56
C THR A 6 4.64 7.31 9.57
N LEU A 7 4.33 6.51 8.55
CA LEU A 7 5.23 6.25 7.44
C LEU A 7 4.82 7.16 6.28
N THR A 8 5.68 8.13 5.94
CA THR A 8 5.52 8.92 4.72
C THR A 8 6.35 8.23 3.64
N PRO A 9 5.75 7.55 2.65
CA PRO A 9 6.51 6.99 1.55
C PRO A 9 7.06 8.15 0.72
N VAL A 10 8.37 8.41 0.84
CA VAL A 10 9.08 9.15 -0.19
C VAL A 10 9.43 8.12 -1.24
N ALA A 11 8.57 8.01 -2.25
CA ALA A 11 8.88 7.25 -3.44
C ALA A 11 10.01 8.01 -4.18
N PRO A 12 11.25 7.49 -4.25
CA PRO A 12 12.30 8.16 -5.01
C PRO A 12 11.88 8.26 -6.49
N GLU A 13 12.51 9.17 -7.25
CA GLU A 13 12.22 9.31 -8.67
C GLU A 13 12.36 7.96 -9.39
N GLY A 14 11.33 7.58 -10.17
CA GLY A 14 11.28 6.28 -10.84
C GLY A 14 10.83 5.10 -9.95
N ALA A 15 10.39 5.36 -8.71
CA ALA A 15 9.80 4.33 -7.88
C ALA A 15 8.38 3.98 -8.34
N THR A 16 8.08 2.68 -8.37
CA THR A 16 6.76 2.14 -8.67
C THR A 16 6.25 1.33 -7.47
N LEU A 17 4.93 1.31 -7.30
CA LEU A 17 4.27 0.45 -6.34
C LEU A 17 3.38 -0.52 -7.12
N ASP A 18 3.79 -1.78 -7.14
CA ASP A 18 3.00 -2.85 -7.72
C ASP A 18 2.08 -3.45 -6.68
N VAL A 19 0.81 -3.60 -7.06
CA VAL A 19 -0.25 -4.17 -6.22
C VAL A 19 -0.80 -5.41 -6.91
N ALA A 20 -0.64 -6.56 -6.28
CA ALA A 20 -1.14 -7.83 -6.79
C ALA A 20 -2.09 -8.48 -5.78
N LEU A 21 -3.20 -9.04 -6.27
CA LEU A 21 -4.16 -9.79 -5.43
C LEU A 21 -3.93 -11.29 -5.59
N TYR A 22 -3.56 -11.95 -4.50
CA TYR A 22 -3.39 -13.41 -4.44
C TYR A 22 -4.51 -14.00 -3.56
N GLY A 23 -5.57 -14.48 -4.20
CA GLY A 23 -6.77 -14.92 -3.48
C GLY A 23 -7.45 -13.76 -2.77
N ALA A 24 -7.36 -13.72 -1.43
CA ALA A 24 -7.91 -12.64 -0.62
C ALA A 24 -6.84 -11.71 0.00
N THR A 25 -5.55 -11.96 -0.29
CA THR A 25 -4.43 -11.22 0.28
C THR A 25 -3.83 -10.31 -0.80
N TYR A 26 -3.70 -9.02 -0.49
CA TYR A 26 -2.97 -8.09 -1.35
C TYR A 26 -1.48 -8.17 -1.04
N ARG A 27 -0.63 -8.26 -2.07
CA ARG A 27 0.81 -8.05 -1.98
C ARG A 27 1.15 -6.69 -2.55
N LEU A 28 1.89 -5.91 -1.79
CA LEU A 28 2.42 -4.62 -2.22
C LEU A 28 3.93 -4.77 -2.37
N THR A 29 4.45 -4.44 -3.54
CA THR A 29 5.88 -4.46 -3.86
C THR A 29 6.29 -3.05 -4.26
N GLY A 30 7.23 -2.47 -3.52
CA GLY A 30 7.87 -1.22 -3.92
C GLY A 30 9.10 -1.53 -4.75
N GLU A 31 9.20 -0.94 -5.94
CA GLU A 31 10.37 -1.07 -6.80
C GLU A 31 11.02 0.30 -7.07
N VAL A 32 12.33 0.29 -7.26
CA VAL A 32 13.11 1.45 -7.72
C VAL A 32 14.04 0.96 -8.82
N SER A 33 13.98 1.58 -10.01
CA SER A 33 14.82 1.18 -11.16
C SER A 33 14.70 -0.32 -11.50
N GLY A 34 13.51 -0.90 -11.35
CA GLY A 34 13.24 -2.33 -11.59
C GLY A 34 13.79 -3.28 -10.52
N GLN A 35 14.20 -2.77 -9.36
CA GLN A 35 14.61 -3.58 -8.21
C GLN A 35 13.61 -3.44 -7.07
N SER A 36 13.10 -4.56 -6.55
CA SER A 36 12.25 -4.59 -5.36
C SER A 36 13.03 -4.10 -4.13
N VAL A 37 12.59 -3.00 -3.53
CA VAL A 37 13.16 -2.40 -2.31
C VAL A 37 12.41 -2.80 -1.04
N PHE A 38 11.11 -3.10 -1.15
CA PHE A 38 10.32 -3.69 -0.07
C PHE A 38 9.16 -4.50 -0.63
N TRP A 39 8.65 -5.43 0.18
CA TRP A 39 7.37 -6.07 -0.07
C TRP A 39 6.66 -6.39 1.25
N PHE A 40 5.34 -6.35 1.24
CA PHE A 40 4.53 -6.84 2.36
C PHE A 40 3.17 -7.38 1.88
N ASP A 41 2.63 -8.31 2.64
CA ASP A 41 1.29 -8.84 2.44
C ASP A 41 0.31 -8.12 3.37
N LEU A 42 -0.71 -7.51 2.77
CA LEU A 42 -1.83 -6.92 3.48
C LEU A 42 -2.86 -8.01 3.77
N SER A 43 -3.15 -8.19 5.07
CA SER A 43 -4.15 -9.15 5.54
C SER A 43 -5.48 -8.99 4.79
N PRO A 44 -6.16 -10.10 4.44
CA PRO A 44 -7.52 -10.07 3.87
C PRO A 44 -8.53 -9.23 4.65
N THR A 45 -8.34 -9.10 5.96
CA THR A 45 -9.17 -8.26 6.83
C THR A 45 -9.26 -6.81 6.35
N TYR A 46 -8.22 -6.30 5.68
CA TYR A 46 -8.15 -4.92 5.20
C TYR A 46 -8.44 -4.77 3.70
N ALA A 47 -8.77 -5.85 2.99
CA ALA A 47 -8.92 -5.83 1.54
C ALA A 47 -9.98 -4.84 1.05
N VAL A 48 -11.16 -4.83 1.69
CA VAL A 48 -12.26 -3.93 1.30
C VAL A 48 -11.91 -2.46 1.49
N ASP A 49 -11.24 -2.12 2.60
CA ASP A 49 -10.84 -0.74 2.84
C ASP A 49 -9.67 -0.33 1.94
N PHE A 50 -8.79 -1.27 1.59
CA PHE A 50 -7.72 -1.02 0.63
C PHE A 50 -8.25 -0.83 -0.80
N ASP A 51 -9.28 -1.57 -1.22
CA ASP A 51 -9.97 -1.36 -2.51
C ASP A 51 -10.48 0.07 -2.65
N ARG A 52 -10.96 0.67 -1.55
CA ARG A 52 -11.42 2.07 -1.53
C ARG A 52 -10.27 3.04 -1.74
N VAL A 53 -9.12 2.78 -1.13
CA VAL A 53 -7.90 3.58 -1.34
C VAL A 53 -7.44 3.49 -2.79
N VAL A 54 -7.38 2.29 -3.36
CA VAL A 54 -7.02 2.07 -4.77
C VAL A 54 -7.99 2.80 -5.70
N ALA A 55 -9.30 2.68 -5.46
CA ALA A 55 -10.32 3.35 -6.27
C ALA A 55 -10.22 4.88 -6.20
N ALA A 56 -9.91 5.45 -5.03
CA ALA A 56 -9.67 6.88 -4.87
C ALA A 56 -8.40 7.34 -5.60
N ALA A 57 -7.30 6.60 -5.47
CA ALA A 57 -6.06 6.89 -6.18
C ALA A 57 -6.25 6.88 -7.72
N VAL A 58 -7.02 5.94 -8.26
CA VAL A 58 -7.36 5.89 -9.70
C VAL A 58 -8.13 7.13 -10.16
N ARG A 59 -8.91 7.76 -9.28
CA ARG A 59 -9.62 9.03 -9.57
C ARG A 59 -8.74 10.27 -9.36
N GLY A 60 -7.50 10.11 -8.91
CA GLY A 60 -6.61 11.22 -8.53
C GLY A 60 -6.97 11.87 -7.19
N GLU A 61 -7.73 11.16 -6.33
CA GLU A 61 -8.11 11.62 -5.00
C GLU A 61 -7.09 11.12 -3.96
N ASP A 62 -6.83 11.94 -2.95
CA ASP A 62 -6.06 11.52 -1.79
C ASP A 62 -6.88 10.56 -0.92
N ALA A 63 -6.31 9.39 -0.62
CA ALA A 63 -6.89 8.42 0.30
C ALA A 63 -5.81 7.73 1.13
N SER A 64 -6.16 7.34 2.35
CA SER A 64 -5.26 6.62 3.24
C SER A 64 -6.02 5.53 4.00
N LEU A 65 -5.33 4.43 4.26
CA LEU A 65 -5.78 3.35 5.13
C LEU A 65 -4.94 3.38 6.40
N ARG A 66 -5.60 3.20 7.55
CA ARG A 66 -4.91 3.03 8.83
C ARG A 66 -5.27 1.69 9.45
N ALA A 67 -4.34 0.75 9.39
CA ALA A 67 -4.46 -0.52 10.11
C ALA A 67 -4.03 -0.34 11.57
N THR A 68 -4.78 -0.92 12.50
CA THR A 68 -4.43 -0.96 13.93
C THR A 68 -4.24 -2.43 14.32
N VAL A 69 -3.15 -2.74 15.02
CA VAL A 69 -2.85 -4.07 15.56
C VAL A 69 -3.31 -4.16 17.00
#